data_AF-A0A5B7GW48-F1
#
_entry.id   AF-A0A5B7GW48-F1
#
_cell.length_a   1.000
_cell.length_b   1.000
_cell.length_c   1.000
_cell.angle_alpha   90.00
_cell.angle_beta   90.00
_cell.angle_gamma   90.00
#
_symmetry.space_group_name_H-M   'P 1'
#
loop_
_entity.id
_entity.type
_entity.pdbx_description
1 polymer ?
#
loop_
_entity_poly.entity_id
_entity_poly.type
_entity_poly.pdbx_seq_one_letter_code
_entity_poly.pdbx_strand_id
1 'polypeptide(L)'
;MESLHPFSFLFSLQEDFDLPPCRNGAACGYIQVNAFGVSSRQFCSCRGFQGGERGGVAAMGACGMVWDPEDGRSVTMGSQQFKYCGSPPPLRVCGREDAAYTAGLLFHKATFSLTEERHVLHCYCQPPLSHLHSDVEEYVMGSNLVVDTIFTCSSVSLCHIALPSLTL
;
A
#
# COMPACT_ATOMS: atom_id res chain seq x y z
N MET A 1 31.50 -12.33 -33.81
CA MET A 1 30.76 -13.06 -32.75
C MET A 1 31.03 -12.31 -31.45
N GLU A 2 30.27 -11.25 -31.22
CA GLU A 2 30.32 -10.48 -29.98
C GLU A 2 29.15 -10.93 -29.11
N SER A 3 29.49 -11.36 -27.91
CA SER A 3 28.57 -11.81 -26.87
C SER A 3 27.91 -10.58 -26.24
N LEU A 4 26.60 -10.44 -26.45
CA LEU A 4 25.77 -9.48 -25.72
C LEU A 4 25.41 -10.11 -24.37
N HIS A 5 26.07 -9.65 -23.30
CA HIS A 5 25.63 -9.90 -21.93
C HIS A 5 24.35 -9.07 -21.65
N PRO A 6 23.31 -9.66 -21.04
CA PRO A 6 22.12 -8.92 -20.65
C PRO A 6 22.46 -7.98 -19.48
N PHE A 7 22.15 -6.70 -19.68
CA PHE A 7 22.12 -5.70 -18.61
C PHE A 7 21.06 -6.08 -17.58
N SER A 8 21.46 -6.83 -16.55
CA SER A 8 20.75 -6.89 -15.28
C SER A 8 20.99 -5.57 -14.54
N PHE A 9 20.23 -4.54 -14.90
CA PHE A 9 20.09 -3.37 -14.03
C PHE A 9 19.27 -3.77 -12.81
N LEU A 10 19.97 -4.24 -11.79
CA LEU A 10 19.55 -4.21 -10.39
C LEU A 10 19.34 -2.74 -9.99
N PHE A 11 18.14 -2.20 -10.21
CA PHE A 11 17.65 -1.10 -9.38
C PHE A 11 17.19 -1.69 -8.05
N SER A 12 18.16 -2.09 -7.22
CA SER A 12 17.98 -2.18 -5.77
C SER A 12 18.81 -1.06 -5.17
N LEU A 13 18.46 0.19 -5.52
CA LEU A 13 18.89 1.34 -4.73
C LEU A 13 18.03 1.33 -3.47
N GLN A 14 18.55 0.59 -2.52
CA GLN A 14 18.19 0.62 -1.11
C GLN A 14 18.62 2.01 -0.60
N GLU A 15 17.93 3.07 -1.04
CA GLU A 15 17.88 4.29 -0.27
C GLU A 15 17.05 3.93 0.98
N ASP A 16 17.76 3.49 2.03
CA ASP A 16 17.33 3.65 3.41
C ASP A 16 17.17 5.16 3.67
N PHE A 17 16.20 5.79 3.00
CA PHE A 17 15.69 7.06 3.44
C PHE A 17 15.26 6.87 4.89
N ASP A 18 15.54 7.85 5.74
CA ASP A 18 15.01 7.94 7.10
C ASP A 18 13.48 7.99 7.01
N LEU A 19 12.86 6.81 6.86
CA LEU A 19 11.43 6.66 6.78
C LEU A 19 10.85 7.06 8.13
N PRO A 20 9.76 7.85 8.15
CA PRO A 20 9.13 8.24 9.39
C PRO A 20 8.63 7.00 10.15
N PRO A 21 8.49 7.06 11.49
CA PRO A 21 7.94 5.96 12.25
C PRO A 21 6.48 5.69 11.86
N CYS A 22 6.10 4.41 11.80
CA CYS A 22 4.73 4.02 11.48
C CYS A 22 3.74 4.43 12.58
N ARG A 23 2.60 4.98 12.17
CA ARG A 23 1.46 5.19 13.08
C ARG A 23 0.71 3.89 13.38
N ASN A 24 0.00 3.87 14.50
CA ASN A 24 -0.87 2.76 14.87
C ASN A 24 -1.95 2.54 13.79
N GLY A 25 -2.14 1.28 13.39
CA GLY A 25 -3.11 0.87 12.37
C GLY A 25 -2.71 1.18 10.93
N ALA A 26 -1.57 1.84 10.69
CA ALA A 26 -1.06 2.06 9.33
C ALA A 26 -0.27 0.85 8.82
N ALA A 27 -0.39 0.59 7.52
CA ALA A 27 0.48 -0.35 6.82
C ALA A 27 1.90 0.24 6.74
N CYS A 28 2.90 -0.58 7.05
CA CYS A 28 4.31 -0.23 6.92
C CYS A 28 4.85 -0.36 5.49
N GLY A 29 4.16 -1.15 4.65
CA GLY A 29 4.57 -1.36 3.27
C GLY A 29 3.47 -2.04 2.46
N TYR A 30 3.73 -2.13 1.16
CA TYR A 30 2.83 -2.71 0.18
C TYR A 30 3.62 -3.55 -0.81
N ILE A 31 3.08 -4.70 -1.16
CA ILE A 31 3.61 -5.62 -2.16
C ILE A 31 2.51 -5.90 -3.18
N GLN A 32 2.87 -5.91 -4.46
CA GLN A 32 1.95 -6.25 -5.53
C GLN A 32 2.61 -7.24 -6.49
N VAL A 33 1.90 -8.34 -6.74
CA VAL A 33 2.27 -9.30 -7.77
C VAL A 33 1.58 -8.89 -9.07
N ASN A 34 2.34 -8.83 -10.15
CA ASN A 34 1.81 -8.57 -11.49
C ASN A 34 2.50 -9.47 -12.52
N ALA A 35 2.10 -9.37 -13.79
CA ALA A 35 2.63 -10.21 -14.86
C ALA A 35 4.15 -10.07 -15.08
N PHE A 36 4.76 -8.99 -14.60
CA PHE A 36 6.19 -8.69 -14.72
C PHE A 36 7.00 -9.04 -13.47
N GLY A 37 6.35 -9.51 -12.40
CA GLY A 37 7.00 -9.90 -11.16
C GLY A 37 6.36 -9.28 -9.92
N VAL A 38 7.19 -9.02 -8.91
CA VAL A 38 6.76 -8.49 -7.61
C VAL A 38 7.29 -7.07 -7.46
N SER A 39 6.39 -6.09 -7.31
CA SER A 39 6.75 -4.75 -6.86
C SER A 39 6.54 -4.63 -5.36
N SER A 40 7.44 -3.94 -4.67
CA SER A 40 7.32 -3.71 -3.23
C SER A 40 7.73 -2.28 -2.90
N ARG A 41 7.05 -1.67 -1.93
CA ARG A 41 7.35 -0.32 -1.44
C ARG A 41 7.11 -0.26 0.06
N GLN A 42 8.11 0.22 0.79
CA GLN A 42 7.97 0.52 2.21
C GLN A 42 7.56 1.99 2.39
N PHE A 43 6.65 2.26 3.32
CA PHE A 43 6.11 3.60 3.59
C PHE A 43 6.68 4.22 4.86
N CYS A 44 6.89 3.41 5.90
CA CYS A 44 7.33 3.88 7.20
C CYS A 44 8.21 2.83 7.91
N SER A 45 8.90 3.26 8.96
CA SER A 45 9.77 2.42 9.78
C SER A 45 9.02 1.85 10.99
N CYS A 46 9.16 0.56 11.22
CA CYS A 46 8.62 -0.11 12.41
C CYS A 46 9.47 0.10 13.68
N ARG A 47 10.60 0.83 13.58
CA ARG A 47 11.43 1.16 14.75
C ARG A 47 10.61 2.00 15.74
N GLY A 48 10.52 1.54 16.98
CA GLY A 48 9.79 2.24 18.04
C GLY A 48 8.27 2.06 18.03
N PHE A 49 7.73 1.15 17.21
CA PHE A 49 6.30 0.83 17.23
C PHE A 49 5.91 0.15 18.56
N GLN A 50 5.00 0.76 19.32
CA GLN A 50 4.54 0.27 20.64
C GLN A 50 3.13 -0.35 20.59
N GLY A 51 2.46 -0.36 19.43
CA GLY A 51 1.02 -0.66 19.28
C GLY A 51 0.61 -2.14 19.32
N GLY A 52 1.39 -3.03 19.93
CA GLY A 52 1.00 -4.43 20.12
C GLY A 52 0.28 -4.64 21.45
N GLU A 53 -1.04 -4.48 21.49
CA GLU A 53 -1.83 -4.81 22.68
C GLU A 53 -1.68 -6.31 23.02
N ARG A 54 -1.25 -6.58 24.26
CA ARG A 54 -1.19 -7.90 24.95
C ARG A 54 -0.06 -8.84 24.52
N GLY A 55 1.13 -8.62 25.07
CA GLY A 55 2.06 -9.70 25.42
C GLY A 55 2.64 -10.55 24.28
N GLY A 56 2.30 -10.26 23.02
CA GLY A 56 2.98 -10.78 21.85
C GLY A 56 4.28 -10.02 21.65
N VAL A 57 5.39 -10.73 21.59
CA VAL A 57 6.73 -10.20 21.29
C VAL A 57 6.61 -9.12 20.23
N ALA A 58 6.77 -7.85 20.62
CA ALA A 58 6.94 -6.78 19.65
C ALA A 58 8.12 -7.24 18.78
N ALA A 59 7.88 -7.61 17.53
CA ALA A 59 9.03 -7.77 16.67
C ALA A 59 9.57 -6.36 16.48
N MET A 60 10.62 -6.09 17.25
CA MET A 60 11.60 -5.06 16.99
C MET A 60 12.28 -5.37 15.66
N GLY A 61 11.53 -5.33 14.55
CA GLY A 61 11.95 -5.78 13.24
C GLY A 61 11.62 -4.75 12.17
N ALA A 62 12.30 -4.86 11.04
CA ALA A 62 11.97 -4.13 9.83
C ALA A 62 10.56 -4.52 9.33
N CYS A 63 9.95 -3.67 8.51
CA CYS A 63 8.73 -4.03 7.78
C CYS A 63 9.04 -5.24 6.88
N GLY A 64 8.29 -6.33 7.01
CA GLY A 64 8.53 -7.55 6.24
C GLY A 64 8.16 -7.37 4.78
N MET A 65 9.10 -7.03 3.90
CA MET A 65 8.85 -6.74 2.47
C MET A 65 8.89 -8.00 1.57
N VAL A 66 8.68 -9.19 2.13
CA VAL A 66 8.58 -10.46 1.40
C VAL A 66 7.12 -10.86 1.26
N TRP A 67 6.71 -11.32 0.07
CA TRP A 67 5.35 -11.84 -0.13
C TRP A 67 5.13 -13.10 0.70
N ASP A 68 4.28 -13.00 1.72
CA ASP A 68 3.91 -14.12 2.60
C ASP A 68 2.54 -13.83 3.21
N PRO A 69 1.46 -14.51 2.78
CA PRO A 69 0.12 -14.28 3.32
C PRO A 69 -0.08 -14.88 4.73
N GLU A 70 0.83 -15.73 5.20
CA GLU A 70 0.70 -16.46 6.47
C GLU A 70 1.62 -15.90 7.58
N ASP A 71 2.35 -14.82 7.31
CA ASP A 71 3.28 -14.19 8.27
C ASP A 71 2.60 -13.54 9.51
N GLY A 72 1.27 -13.54 9.56
CA GLY A 72 0.46 -12.97 10.64
C GLY A 72 0.53 -11.44 10.74
N ARG A 73 1.15 -10.79 9.75
CA ARG A 73 1.39 -9.33 9.66
C ARG A 73 1.00 -8.74 8.32
N SER A 74 0.26 -9.53 7.55
CA SER A 74 -0.14 -9.18 6.20
C SER A 74 -1.64 -9.22 6.07
N VAL A 75 -2.16 -8.31 5.25
CA VAL A 75 -3.50 -8.41 4.67
C VAL A 75 -3.33 -8.60 3.18
N THR A 76 -3.69 -9.77 2.67
CA THR A 76 -3.63 -10.10 1.25
C THR A 76 -4.99 -9.94 0.59
N MET A 77 -5.03 -9.19 -0.51
CA MET A 77 -6.23 -8.88 -1.29
C MET A 77 -5.93 -9.09 -2.78
N GLY A 78 -6.32 -10.25 -3.30
CA GLY A 78 -6.00 -10.62 -4.68
C GLY A 78 -4.50 -10.64 -4.91
N SER A 79 -4.00 -9.74 -5.76
CA SER A 79 -2.58 -9.60 -6.08
C SER A 79 -1.85 -8.57 -5.22
N GLN A 80 -2.53 -7.97 -4.25
CA GLN A 80 -1.97 -6.96 -3.34
C GLN A 80 -1.74 -7.55 -1.95
N GLN A 81 -0.71 -7.08 -1.26
CA GLN A 81 -0.45 -7.42 0.12
C GLN A 81 0.02 -6.20 0.89
N PHE A 82 -0.72 -5.83 1.93
CA PHE A 82 -0.39 -4.75 2.84
C PHE A 82 0.34 -5.33 4.05
N LYS A 83 1.50 -4.77 4.36
CA LYS A 83 2.39 -5.21 5.44
C LYS A 83 2.22 -4.32 6.66
N TYR A 84 2.26 -4.91 7.84
CA TYR A 84 2.13 -4.22 9.13
C TYR A 84 3.32 -4.50 10.04
N CYS A 85 3.61 -3.56 10.93
CA CYS A 85 4.66 -3.76 11.95
C CYS A 85 4.26 -4.81 13.00
N GLY A 86 2.96 -5.01 13.20
CA GLY A 86 2.39 -6.00 14.10
C GLY A 86 1.21 -6.72 13.45
N SER A 87 0.34 -7.31 14.27
CA SER A 87 -0.91 -7.88 13.77
C SER A 87 -1.75 -6.80 13.08
N PRO A 88 -2.29 -7.07 11.88
CA PRO A 88 -3.15 -6.11 11.20
C PRO A 88 -4.42 -5.86 12.03
N PRO A 89 -5.05 -4.68 11.88
CA PRO A 89 -6.33 -4.42 12.51
C PRO A 89 -7.39 -5.44 12.03
N PRO A 90 -8.38 -5.79 12.86
CA PRO A 90 -9.47 -6.65 12.41
C PRO A 90 -10.27 -5.94 11.31
N LEU A 91 -10.33 -6.55 10.12
CA LEU A 91 -11.05 -6.00 8.97
C LEU A 91 -12.38 -6.73 8.77
N ARG A 92 -13.45 -5.97 8.57
CA ARG A 92 -14.75 -6.48 8.08
C ARG A 92 -14.78 -6.50 6.55
N VAL A 93 -15.78 -7.13 5.96
CA VAL A 93 -16.08 -6.98 4.53
C VAL A 93 -16.63 -5.56 4.28
N CYS A 94 -16.17 -4.91 3.21
CA CYS A 94 -16.68 -3.60 2.81
C CYS A 94 -18.08 -3.70 2.20
N GLY A 95 -18.93 -2.73 2.52
CA GLY A 95 -20.08 -2.37 1.70
C GLY A 95 -19.64 -1.66 0.42
N ARG A 96 -20.59 -1.43 -0.50
CA ARG A 96 -20.30 -0.89 -1.84
C ARG A 96 -19.74 0.54 -1.81
N GLU A 97 -20.18 1.34 -0.85
CA GLU A 97 -19.81 2.77 -0.71
C GLU A 97 -18.86 3.02 0.45
N ASP A 98 -18.41 1.96 1.13
CA ASP A 98 -17.46 2.11 2.23
C ASP A 98 -16.08 2.50 1.67
N ALA A 99 -15.45 3.47 2.34
CA ALA A 99 -14.02 3.71 2.18
C ALA A 99 -13.27 2.44 2.61
N ALA A 100 -12.71 1.71 1.65
CA ALA A 100 -12.00 0.47 1.87
C ALA A 100 -10.55 0.72 2.31
N TYR A 101 -9.95 1.75 1.72
CA TYR A 101 -8.55 2.08 1.88
C TYR A 101 -8.34 3.59 1.72
N THR A 102 -7.47 4.17 2.56
CA THR A 102 -7.07 5.56 2.46
C THR A 102 -5.56 5.67 2.36
N ALA A 103 -5.08 6.39 1.36
CA ALA A 103 -3.68 6.80 1.22
C ALA A 103 -3.58 8.30 1.53
N GLY A 104 -3.01 8.63 2.69
CA GLY A 104 -2.82 10.00 3.14
C GLY A 104 -1.39 10.46 2.93
N LEU A 105 -1.24 11.66 2.35
CA LEU A 105 0.03 12.37 2.25
C LEU A 105 -0.07 13.64 3.09
N LEU A 106 0.89 13.83 4.01
CA LEU A 106 0.99 15.05 4.80
C LEU A 106 2.18 15.85 4.30
N PHE A 107 1.93 17.11 3.98
CA PHE A 107 2.95 18.06 3.55
C PHE A 107 3.06 19.19 4.56
N HIS A 108 4.28 19.61 4.89
CA HIS A 108 4.46 20.83 5.65
C HIS A 108 4.07 22.03 4.78
N LYS A 109 3.08 22.83 5.20
CA LYS A 109 2.42 23.84 4.37
C LYS A 109 3.36 24.95 3.87
N ALA A 110 4.38 25.31 4.64
CA ALA A 110 5.29 26.40 4.26
C ALA A 110 6.35 25.95 3.23
N THR A 111 6.73 24.67 3.25
CA THR A 111 7.83 24.13 2.42
C THR A 111 7.35 23.18 1.34
N PHE A 112 6.08 22.74 1.41
CA PHE A 112 5.50 21.65 0.62
C PHE A 112 6.32 20.36 0.64
N SER A 113 7.14 20.16 1.68
CA SER A 113 7.90 18.93 1.86
C SER A 113 6.99 17.85 2.44
N LEU A 114 7.01 16.65 1.86
CA LEU A 114 6.32 15.47 2.39
C LEU A 114 6.89 15.14 3.77
N THR A 115 6.05 15.15 4.80
CA THR A 115 6.42 14.84 6.18
C THR A 115 5.97 13.45 6.61
N GLU A 116 4.85 12.97 6.04
CA GLU A 116 4.32 11.65 6.36
C GLU A 116 3.54 11.10 5.17
N GLU A 117 3.68 9.78 4.94
CA GLU A 117 2.84 9.00 4.06
C GLU A 117 2.17 7.90 4.91
N ARG A 118 0.84 7.84 4.86
CA ARG A 118 0.02 7.00 5.73
C ARG A 118 -0.93 6.17 4.90
N HIS A 119 -0.89 4.86 5.08
CA HIS A 119 -1.74 3.91 4.37
C HIS A 119 -2.60 3.13 5.36
N VAL A 120 -3.93 3.27 5.30
CA VAL A 120 -4.86 2.62 6.23
C VAL A 120 -5.88 1.81 5.47
N LEU A 121 -5.97 0.51 5.77
CA LEU A 121 -7.08 -0.35 5.37
C LEU A 121 -8.18 -0.27 6.43
N HIS A 122 -9.41 -0.03 5.97
CA HIS A 122 -10.59 0.05 6.83
C HIS A 122 -11.44 -1.23 6.75
N CYS A 123 -11.47 -1.86 5.59
CA CYS A 123 -12.21 -3.11 5.35
C CYS A 123 -11.66 -3.87 4.13
N TYR A 124 -12.14 -5.10 3.92
CA TYR A 124 -11.72 -6.00 2.86
C TYR A 124 -12.69 -5.97 1.66
N CYS A 125 -12.15 -5.76 0.46
CA CYS A 125 -12.87 -5.97 -0.80
C CYS A 125 -12.90 -7.46 -1.14
N GLN A 126 -14.09 -8.06 -1.17
CA GLN A 126 -14.23 -9.45 -1.61
C GLN A 126 -14.01 -9.59 -3.12
N PRO A 127 -13.26 -10.62 -3.58
CA PRO A 127 -13.15 -10.92 -4.99
C PRO A 127 -14.55 -11.02 -5.66
N PRO A 128 -14.73 -10.47 -6.87
CA PRO A 128 -13.71 -9.93 -7.78
C PRO A 128 -13.46 -8.41 -7.62
N LEU A 129 -13.89 -7.79 -6.51
CA LEU A 129 -13.72 -6.35 -6.29
C LEU A 129 -12.27 -6.01 -5.94
N SER A 130 -11.84 -4.81 -6.34
CA SER A 130 -10.53 -4.24 -6.03
C SER A 130 -10.70 -2.81 -5.49
N HIS A 131 -9.64 -2.28 -4.87
CA HIS A 131 -9.56 -0.86 -4.56
C HIS A 131 -9.58 -0.04 -5.84
N LEU A 132 -10.60 0.81 -5.98
CA LEU A 132 -10.71 1.79 -7.05
C LEU A 132 -10.67 3.19 -6.42
N HIS A 133 -9.92 4.10 -7.03
CA HIS A 133 -9.90 5.50 -6.63
C HIS A 133 -11.32 6.06 -6.66
N SER A 134 -11.75 6.65 -5.56
CA SER A 134 -13.10 7.19 -5.40
C SER A 134 -13.08 8.70 -5.25
N ASP A 135 -12.24 9.22 -4.35
CA ASP A 135 -12.22 10.63 -4.00
C ASP A 135 -10.86 11.10 -3.49
N VAL A 136 -10.67 12.42 -3.42
CA VAL A 136 -9.52 13.08 -2.80
C VAL A 136 -10.03 14.16 -1.85
N GLU A 137 -9.70 14.02 -0.58
CA GLU A 137 -9.99 15.02 0.44
C GLU A 137 -8.73 15.82 0.78
N GLU A 138 -8.82 17.14 0.72
CA GLU A 138 -7.74 18.05 1.10
C GLU A 138 -8.16 18.91 2.30
N TYR A 139 -7.35 18.90 3.36
CA TYR A 139 -7.62 19.71 4.54
C TYR A 139 -6.32 20.15 5.23
N VAL A 140 -6.41 21.19 6.06
CA VAL A 140 -5.27 21.74 6.80
C VAL A 140 -5.36 21.32 8.25
N MET A 141 -4.29 20.71 8.76
CA MET A 141 -4.17 20.30 10.16
C MET A 141 -2.92 20.95 10.78
N GLY A 142 -3.13 22.07 11.47
CA GLY A 142 -2.04 22.88 12.01
C GLY A 142 -1.16 23.48 10.91
N SER A 143 0.13 23.12 10.91
CA SER A 143 1.11 23.53 9.89
C SER A 143 1.17 22.60 8.68
N ASN A 144 0.33 21.57 8.62
CA ASN A 144 0.37 20.57 7.56
C ASN A 144 -0.85 20.67 6.64
N LEU A 145 -0.61 20.49 5.34
CA LEU A 145 -1.63 20.15 4.35
C LEU A 145 -1.75 18.63 4.30
N VAL A 146 -2.95 18.11 4.44
CA VAL A 146 -3.25 16.68 4.33
C VAL A 146 -4.01 16.45 3.04
N VAL A 147 -3.56 15.47 2.27
CA VAL A 147 -4.19 15.01 1.02
C VAL A 147 -4.50 13.52 1.20
N ASP A 148 -5.75 13.20 1.54
CA ASP A 148 -6.22 11.83 1.71
C ASP A 148 -6.87 11.37 0.39
N THR A 149 -6.31 10.36 -0.25
CA THR A 149 -6.94 9.65 -1.38
C THR A 149 -7.75 8.48 -0.86
N ILE A 150 -9.05 8.47 -1.15
CA ILE A 150 -10.00 7.48 -0.68
C ILE A 150 -10.29 6.48 -1.80
N PHE A 151 -10.25 5.19 -1.45
CA PHE A 151 -10.52 4.09 -2.36
C PHE A 151 -11.72 3.30 -1.85
N THR A 152 -12.63 2.94 -2.75
CA THR A 152 -13.79 2.08 -2.49
C THR A 152 -13.62 0.73 -3.18
N CYS A 153 -14.45 -0.25 -2.81
CA CYS A 153 -14.45 -1.54 -3.48
C CYS A 153 -15.31 -1.51 -4.74
N SER A 154 -14.68 -1.66 -5.91
CA SER A 154 -15.39 -1.73 -7.18
C SER A 154 -14.78 -2.78 -8.11
N SER A 155 -15.58 -3.25 -9.08
CA SER A 155 -15.09 -4.11 -10.15
C SER A 155 -14.33 -3.28 -11.17
N VAL A 156 -13.14 -3.72 -11.57
CA VAL A 156 -12.43 -3.10 -12.70
C VAL A 156 -13.16 -3.47 -13.98
N SER A 157 -13.68 -2.47 -14.68
CA SER A 157 -14.31 -2.68 -15.99
C SER A 157 -13.28 -3.28 -16.93
N LEU A 158 -13.56 -4.47 -17.47
CA LEU A 158 -12.73 -5.04 -18.53
C LEU A 158 -12.80 -4.10 -19.73
N CYS A 159 -11.64 -3.70 -20.26
CA CYS A 159 -11.62 -2.99 -21.54
C CYS A 159 -12.24 -3.92 -22.58
N HIS A 160 -13.45 -3.58 -23.05
CA HIS A 160 -13.99 -4.19 -24.25
C HIS A 160 -13.09 -3.73 -25.40
N ILE A 161 -12.14 -4.59 -25.78
CA ILE A 161 -11.45 -4.45 -27.06
C ILE A 161 -12.56 -4.57 -28.10
N ALA A 162 -13.02 -3.44 -28.62
CA ALA A 162 -13.86 -3.43 -29.81
C ALA A 162 -13.01 -4.10 -30.90
N LEU A 163 -13.34 -5.36 -31.21
CA LEU A 163 -12.74 -6.05 -32.34
C LEU A 163 -13.04 -5.17 -33.57
N PRO A 164 -12.04 -4.76 -34.35
CA PRO A 164 -12.31 -4.08 -35.60
C PRO A 164 -13.16 -5.05 -36.44
N SER A 165 -14.37 -4.61 -36.80
CA SER A 165 -15.25 -5.36 -37.69
C SER A 165 -14.52 -5.52 -39.02
N LEU A 166 -14.00 -6.72 -39.28
CA LEU A 166 -13.57 -7.13 -40.61
C LEU A 166 -14.83 -7.29 -41.47
N THR A 167 -15.31 -6.18 -42.04
CA THR A 167 -16.14 -6.23 -43.24
C THR A 167 -15.25 -6.68 -44.39
N LEU A 168 -15.43 -7.93 -44.80
CA LEU A 168 -14.96 -8.50 -46.07
C LEU A 168 -15.95 -8.15 -47.18
#